data_AF-A0A3N4AJK8-F1
#
_entry.id   AF-A0A3N4AJK8-F1
#
_cell.length_a   1.000
_cell.length_b   1.000
_cell.length_c   1.000
_cell.angle_alpha   90.00
_cell.angle_beta   90.00
_cell.angle_gamma   90.00
#
_symmetry.space_group_name_H-M   'P 1'
#
loop_
_entity.id
_entity.type
_entity.pdbx_description
1 polymer ?
#
loop_
_entity_poly.entity_id
_entity_poly.type
_entity_poly.pdbx_seq_one_letter_code
_entity_poly.pdbx_strand_id
1 'polypeptide(L)'
;MEEPAGSISMRSFRATSFVLSIALVTSSCSQVQQFSSSHSAKINCIAGGIVGATLGAGVGAVTKGDDKAIALGAIAGGAAGCALAMAYKSRLDRLEQIAARENVRLQTETLKSAGLGASDVGIVAQVEDQGMFPTGSAELSAKGRRQVTSLAEAFVGVSDTAILVVGHTDATGSAELNQALSERRAKVVARILEQQGIAADRLFFQGAGSSRPVADNSDPLLRGKNRRVEIVEVDDRATLMARLSSERNNPKYLSYGTSTRANATRSQAAAPPAARTGVLVGQTEPVKPAPQRVELREDARFAVDFGGVPVSTGRWELGSAIAPKSAGFSFIPTAHAADMPVVSCDQDLPRKSGEAVSLASGDALETRNTTDYLPGYNNRVWAQTVHGHLVTISPVSILRDSAAVGRQPFIQIVEQYSEGNRNASFKGNAIANTYEGESRVLYRVFLTDSPSPVSCLDVVFSKGSSQATDGVLIYPDQRGESYTAKFVPLRT
;
A
#
# COMPACT_ATOMS: atom_id res chain seq x y z
N MET A 1 -77.07 -47.32 15.34
CA MET A 1 -75.82 -47.78 14.69
C MET A 1 -75.22 -46.56 14.04
N GLU A 2 -74.15 -46.08 14.66
CA GLU A 2 -73.44 -44.84 14.32
C GLU A 2 -72.73 -44.92 12.96
N GLU A 3 -72.87 -43.85 12.19
CA GLU A 3 -72.00 -43.45 11.09
C GLU A 3 -71.07 -42.35 11.63
N PRO A 4 -69.74 -42.44 11.49
CA PRO A 4 -68.86 -41.35 11.90
C PRO A 4 -68.56 -40.39 10.75
N ALA A 5 -68.86 -39.11 11.00
CA ALA A 5 -68.38 -37.98 10.23
C ALA A 5 -66.88 -37.73 10.50
N GLY A 6 -66.17 -37.32 9.44
CA GLY A 6 -64.73 -37.06 9.47
C GLY A 6 -64.31 -35.87 10.32
N SER A 7 -63.06 -35.91 10.80
CA SER A 7 -62.34 -34.72 11.24
C SER A 7 -60.92 -34.74 10.65
N ILE A 8 -60.56 -33.61 10.05
CA ILE A 8 -59.25 -33.28 9.50
C ILE A 8 -58.35 -32.87 10.68
N SER A 9 -57.22 -33.55 10.88
CA SER A 9 -56.17 -33.13 11.81
C SER A 9 -54.97 -32.61 11.01
N MET A 10 -54.80 -31.28 11.02
CA MET A 10 -53.59 -30.59 10.54
C MET A 10 -52.41 -30.92 11.46
N ARG A 11 -51.39 -31.58 10.91
CA ARG A 11 -50.06 -31.66 11.53
C ARG A 11 -49.36 -30.29 11.41
N SER A 12 -49.43 -29.49 12.47
CA SER A 12 -48.50 -28.39 12.71
C SER A 12 -47.25 -28.92 13.42
N PHE A 13 -46.15 -28.16 13.32
CA PHE A 13 -44.77 -28.42 13.79
C PHE A 13 -43.81 -29.06 12.79
N ARG A 14 -43.22 -28.21 11.92
CA ARG A 14 -41.78 -28.26 11.54
C ARG A 14 -41.24 -27.05 10.77
N ALA A 15 -41.90 -25.89 10.81
CA ALA A 15 -41.46 -24.70 10.06
C ALA A 15 -40.86 -23.56 10.92
N THR A 16 -40.93 -23.63 12.25
CA THR A 16 -40.53 -22.53 13.14
C THR A 16 -39.06 -22.55 13.60
N SER A 17 -38.30 -23.62 13.34
CA SER A 17 -36.88 -23.69 13.76
C SER A 17 -35.88 -23.18 12.71
N PHE A 18 -36.28 -23.01 11.45
CA PHE A 18 -35.36 -22.58 10.37
C PHE A 18 -35.27 -21.05 10.24
N VAL A 19 -36.30 -20.33 10.67
CA VAL A 19 -36.36 -18.85 10.57
C VAL A 19 -35.58 -18.16 11.71
N LEU A 20 -35.40 -18.83 12.87
CA LEU A 20 -34.62 -18.26 13.97
C LEU A 20 -33.09 -18.34 13.74
N SER A 21 -32.64 -19.25 12.87
CA SER A 21 -31.22 -19.38 12.50
C SER A 21 -30.79 -18.38 11.43
N ILE A 22 -31.71 -17.86 10.61
CA ILE A 22 -31.40 -16.86 9.56
C ILE A 22 -31.37 -15.44 10.13
N ALA A 23 -32.16 -15.13 11.17
CA ALA A 23 -32.19 -13.81 11.80
C ALA A 23 -30.95 -13.50 12.67
N LEU A 24 -30.21 -14.52 13.13
CA LEU A 24 -28.96 -14.36 13.89
C LEU A 24 -27.72 -14.17 13.00
N VAL A 25 -27.81 -14.49 11.70
CA VAL A 25 -26.67 -14.37 10.77
C VAL A 25 -26.62 -12.98 10.11
N THR A 26 -27.71 -12.22 10.10
CA THR A 26 -27.73 -10.88 9.49
C THR A 26 -27.38 -9.75 10.46
N SER A 27 -27.37 -10.00 11.78
CA SER A 27 -26.97 -9.02 12.80
C SER A 27 -25.51 -9.16 13.26
N SER A 28 -24.81 -10.21 12.82
CA SER A 28 -23.43 -10.52 13.25
C SER A 28 -22.34 -9.71 12.54
N CYS A 29 -22.59 -9.10 11.38
CA CYS A 29 -21.55 -8.35 10.69
C CYS A 29 -21.17 -7.05 11.41
N SER A 30 -22.12 -6.33 12.01
CA SER A 30 -21.82 -5.08 12.73
C SER A 30 -21.33 -5.31 14.15
N GLN A 31 -21.77 -6.38 14.83
CA GLN A 31 -21.31 -6.70 16.19
C GLN A 31 -19.87 -7.23 16.21
N VAL A 32 -19.44 -8.03 15.23
CA VAL A 32 -18.05 -8.53 15.17
C VAL A 32 -17.05 -7.40 14.88
N GLN A 33 -17.43 -6.42 14.05
CA GLN A 33 -16.57 -5.28 13.72
C GLN A 33 -16.40 -4.30 14.89
N GLN A 34 -17.44 -4.11 15.70
CA GLN A 34 -17.39 -3.24 16.89
C GLN A 34 -16.77 -3.93 18.12
N PHE A 35 -16.65 -5.27 18.11
CA PHE A 35 -16.06 -6.06 19.20
C PHE A 35 -14.53 -6.19 19.10
N SER A 36 -13.96 -6.03 17.90
CA SER A 36 -12.53 -6.16 17.58
C SER A 36 -11.63 -5.06 18.17
N SER A 37 -12.17 -3.98 18.74
CA SER A 37 -11.40 -2.81 19.22
C SER A 37 -11.22 -2.74 20.74
N SER A 38 -11.63 -3.77 21.49
CA SER A 38 -11.54 -3.78 22.96
C SER A 38 -10.43 -4.70 23.48
N HIS A 39 -9.60 -4.19 24.39
CA HIS A 39 -8.29 -4.78 24.78
C HIS A 39 -8.36 -5.95 25.79
N SER A 40 -9.52 -6.58 26.03
CA SER A 40 -9.63 -7.61 27.06
C SER A 40 -9.34 -9.02 26.52
N ALA A 41 -8.54 -9.80 27.25
CA ALA A 41 -8.15 -11.17 26.86
C ALA A 41 -9.36 -12.11 26.65
N LYS A 42 -10.43 -11.91 27.43
CA LYS A 42 -11.67 -12.69 27.29
C LYS A 42 -12.38 -12.44 25.96
N ILE A 43 -12.40 -11.18 25.51
CA ILE A 43 -13.04 -10.78 24.25
C ILE A 43 -12.25 -11.33 23.05
N ASN A 44 -10.92 -11.25 23.08
CA ASN A 44 -10.08 -11.80 22.01
C ASN A 44 -10.17 -13.33 21.92
N CYS A 45 -10.24 -14.03 23.06
CA CYS A 45 -10.48 -15.47 23.07
C CYS A 45 -11.83 -15.83 22.46
N ILE A 46 -12.90 -15.07 22.75
CA ILE A 46 -14.22 -15.29 22.14
C ILE A 46 -14.18 -15.03 20.64
N ALA A 47 -13.57 -13.92 20.20
CA ALA A 47 -13.46 -13.58 18.78
C ALA A 47 -12.66 -14.64 18.01
N GLY A 48 -11.46 -14.99 18.50
CA GLY A 48 -10.64 -16.05 17.92
C GLY A 48 -11.34 -17.41 17.96
N GLY A 49 -12.08 -17.71 19.03
CA GLY A 49 -12.82 -18.95 19.17
C GLY A 49 -13.99 -19.09 18.21
N ILE A 50 -14.73 -18.01 17.92
CA ILE A 50 -15.80 -18.02 16.92
C ILE A 50 -15.21 -18.29 15.54
N VAL A 51 -14.15 -17.57 15.16
CA VAL A 51 -13.53 -17.71 13.83
C VAL A 51 -12.88 -19.09 13.68
N GLY A 52 -12.17 -19.55 14.71
CA GLY A 52 -11.60 -20.89 14.72
C GLY A 52 -12.67 -21.96 14.59
N ALA A 53 -13.83 -21.80 15.24
CA ALA A 53 -14.91 -22.77 15.16
C ALA A 53 -15.56 -22.85 13.77
N THR A 54 -15.70 -21.73 13.06
CA THR A 54 -16.25 -21.76 11.69
C THR A 54 -15.28 -22.41 10.71
N LEU A 55 -14.00 -22.08 10.79
CA LEU A 55 -12.96 -22.70 9.96
C LEU A 55 -12.85 -24.21 10.25
N GLY A 56 -12.84 -24.59 11.51
CA GLY A 56 -12.80 -25.99 11.94
C GLY A 56 -14.05 -26.79 11.50
N ALA A 57 -15.23 -26.18 11.54
CA ALA A 57 -16.46 -26.79 11.02
C ALA A 57 -16.38 -27.05 9.50
N GLY A 58 -15.78 -26.14 8.73
CA GLY A 58 -15.56 -26.30 7.30
C GLY A 58 -14.62 -27.47 6.97
N VAL A 59 -13.56 -27.66 7.76
CA VAL A 59 -12.66 -28.83 7.66
C VAL A 59 -13.38 -30.12 8.07
N GLY A 60 -14.28 -30.07 9.05
CA GLY A 60 -15.14 -31.21 9.38
C GLY A 60 -16.12 -31.56 8.26
N ALA A 61 -16.65 -30.57 7.54
CA ALA A 61 -17.66 -30.77 6.50
C ALA A 61 -17.13 -31.53 5.26
N VAL A 62 -15.83 -31.49 4.97
CA VAL A 62 -15.24 -32.29 3.87
C VAL A 62 -15.23 -33.80 4.17
N THR A 63 -15.53 -34.21 5.40
CA THR A 63 -15.66 -35.63 5.79
C THR A 63 -17.10 -36.15 5.58
N LYS A 64 -17.53 -36.23 4.31
CA LYS A 64 -18.79 -36.89 3.88
C LYS A 64 -20.05 -36.58 4.73
N GLY A 65 -20.15 -35.38 5.32
CA GLY A 65 -21.35 -34.93 6.05
C GLY A 65 -21.60 -35.61 7.40
N ASP A 66 -20.58 -36.10 8.10
CA ASP A 66 -20.75 -36.54 9.49
C ASP A 66 -20.90 -35.33 10.43
N ASP A 67 -22.11 -35.12 10.96
CA ASP A 67 -22.43 -34.06 11.91
C ASP A 67 -21.48 -34.05 13.13
N LYS A 68 -20.99 -35.22 13.54
CA LYS A 68 -20.01 -35.32 14.65
C LYS A 68 -18.65 -34.79 14.25
N ALA A 69 -18.22 -35.00 13.02
CA ALA A 69 -16.94 -34.51 12.51
C ALA A 69 -16.99 -32.98 12.31
N ILE A 70 -18.13 -32.43 11.88
CA ILE A 70 -18.36 -30.98 11.80
C ILE A 70 -18.30 -30.36 13.21
N ALA A 71 -19.01 -30.94 14.19
CA ALA A 71 -19.03 -30.44 15.56
C ALA A 71 -17.65 -30.55 16.25
N LEU A 72 -16.94 -31.66 16.06
CA LEU A 72 -15.59 -31.85 16.58
C LEU A 72 -14.61 -30.85 15.96
N GLY A 73 -14.71 -30.64 14.65
CA GLY A 73 -13.95 -29.63 13.93
C GLY A 73 -14.20 -28.23 14.49
N ALA A 74 -15.45 -27.87 14.75
CA ALA A 74 -15.81 -26.58 15.34
C ALA A 74 -15.24 -26.37 16.74
N ILE A 75 -15.29 -27.39 17.60
CA ILE A 75 -14.74 -27.29 18.97
C ILE A 75 -13.22 -27.17 18.94
N ALA A 76 -12.54 -28.04 18.19
CA ALA A 76 -11.09 -28.03 18.08
C ALA A 76 -10.59 -26.71 17.47
N GLY A 77 -11.25 -26.26 16.40
CA GLY A 77 -10.97 -24.99 15.76
C GLY A 77 -11.18 -23.81 16.71
N GLY A 78 -12.26 -23.79 17.49
CA GLY A 78 -12.52 -22.71 18.44
C GLY A 78 -11.50 -22.64 19.58
N ALA A 79 -11.06 -23.78 20.11
CA ALA A 79 -10.01 -23.82 21.12
C ALA A 79 -8.67 -23.30 20.55
N ALA A 80 -8.28 -23.76 19.35
CA ALA A 80 -7.06 -23.31 18.68
C ALA A 80 -7.11 -21.80 18.38
N GLY A 81 -8.23 -21.29 17.88
CA GLY A 81 -8.42 -19.86 17.60
C GLY A 81 -8.31 -18.97 18.84
N CYS A 82 -8.87 -19.40 19.98
CA CYS A 82 -8.69 -18.69 21.26
C CYS A 82 -7.22 -18.68 21.72
N ALA A 83 -6.51 -19.81 21.60
CA ALA A 83 -5.11 -19.91 21.99
C ALA A 83 -4.22 -18.96 21.16
N LEU A 84 -4.40 -18.92 19.84
CA LEU A 84 -3.69 -17.99 18.95
C LEU A 84 -4.00 -16.52 19.29
N ALA A 85 -5.26 -16.19 19.53
CA ALA A 85 -5.66 -14.83 19.90
C ALA A 85 -5.03 -14.37 21.24
N MET A 86 -4.93 -15.26 22.22
CA MET A 86 -4.23 -14.98 23.48
C MET A 86 -2.71 -14.82 23.28
N ALA A 87 -2.11 -15.66 22.44
CA ALA A 87 -0.68 -15.55 22.12
C ALA A 87 -0.36 -14.20 21.47
N TYR A 88 -1.17 -13.76 20.49
CA TYR A 88 -1.01 -12.45 19.87
C TYR A 88 -1.19 -11.30 20.85
N LYS A 89 -2.22 -11.36 21.70
CA LYS A 89 -2.41 -10.32 22.73
C LYS A 89 -1.21 -10.21 23.66
N SER A 90 -0.66 -11.34 24.14
CA SER A 90 0.51 -11.30 25.03
C SER A 90 1.70 -10.63 24.37
N ARG A 91 1.88 -10.79 23.05
CA ARG A 91 2.96 -10.13 22.30
C ARG A 91 2.73 -8.63 22.17
N LEU A 92 1.51 -8.20 21.85
CA LEU A 92 1.15 -6.79 21.81
C LEU A 92 1.41 -6.11 23.16
N ASP A 93 1.01 -6.76 24.25
CA ASP A 93 1.24 -6.24 25.62
C ASP A 93 2.76 -6.14 25.93
N ARG A 94 3.59 -7.10 25.48
CA ARG A 94 5.06 -7.02 25.63
C ARG A 94 5.66 -5.89 24.79
N LEU A 95 5.24 -5.76 23.54
CA LEU A 95 5.69 -4.71 22.63
C LEU A 95 5.38 -3.32 23.19
N GLU A 96 4.19 -3.13 23.77
CA GLU A 96 3.81 -1.89 24.43
C GLU A 96 4.69 -1.61 25.66
N GLN A 97 4.96 -2.63 26.49
CA GLN A 97 5.87 -2.50 27.64
C GLN A 97 7.30 -2.14 27.21
N ILE A 98 7.82 -2.77 26.17
CA ILE A 98 9.15 -2.46 25.61
C ILE A 98 9.16 -1.04 25.04
N ALA A 99 8.13 -0.64 24.30
CA ALA A 99 8.01 0.70 23.75
C ALA A 99 8.04 1.78 24.84
N ALA A 100 7.33 1.54 25.94
CA ALA A 100 7.35 2.42 27.11
C ALA A 100 8.73 2.47 27.81
N ARG A 101 9.36 1.31 28.03
CA ARG A 101 10.68 1.20 28.69
C ARG A 101 11.79 1.86 27.87
N GLU A 102 11.81 1.60 26.57
CA GLU A 102 12.88 2.03 25.67
C GLU A 102 12.62 3.40 25.02
N ASN A 103 11.50 4.03 25.38
CA ASN A 103 11.00 5.27 24.78
C ASN A 103 11.04 5.21 23.24
N VAL A 104 10.46 4.13 22.71
CA VAL A 104 10.35 3.87 21.28
C VAL A 104 8.95 4.24 20.83
N ARG A 105 8.84 5.03 19.77
CA ARG A 105 7.56 5.23 19.09
C ARG A 105 7.24 3.99 18.26
N LEU A 106 6.32 3.20 18.78
CA LEU A 106 5.86 1.96 18.18
C LEU A 106 4.36 2.07 17.89
N GLN A 107 3.97 1.64 16.69
CA GLN A 107 2.57 1.36 16.35
C GLN A 107 2.44 -0.14 16.09
N THR A 108 1.41 -0.76 16.63
CA THR A 108 1.16 -2.19 16.43
C THR A 108 -0.19 -2.41 15.77
N GLU A 109 -0.25 -3.41 14.89
CA GLU A 109 -1.45 -3.75 14.13
C GLU A 109 -1.56 -5.28 14.04
N THR A 110 -2.78 -5.81 14.09
CA THR A 110 -3.03 -7.24 13.80
C THR A 110 -3.30 -7.44 12.31
N LEU A 111 -2.79 -8.54 11.78
CA LEU A 111 -3.02 -8.96 10.40
C LEU A 111 -4.27 -9.81 10.34
N LYS A 112 -5.18 -9.47 9.43
CA LYS A 112 -6.36 -10.29 9.17
C LYS A 112 -6.21 -11.07 7.88
N SER A 113 -6.56 -12.36 7.92
CA SER A 113 -6.64 -13.20 6.73
C SER A 113 -7.79 -12.77 5.81
N ALA A 114 -7.65 -13.01 4.51
CA ALA A 114 -8.69 -12.70 3.53
C ALA A 114 -9.76 -13.82 3.49
N GLY A 115 -11.05 -13.45 3.42
CA GLY A 115 -12.15 -14.37 3.17
C GLY A 115 -13.25 -14.37 4.24
N LEU A 116 -14.26 -15.23 4.07
CA LEU A 116 -15.30 -15.47 5.07
C LEU A 116 -14.67 -16.13 6.30
N GLY A 117 -14.73 -15.46 7.46
CA GLY A 117 -14.05 -15.90 8.68
C GLY A 117 -12.64 -15.35 8.84
N ALA A 118 -12.43 -14.06 8.54
CA ALA A 118 -11.16 -13.37 8.75
C ALA A 118 -10.69 -13.53 10.22
N SER A 119 -9.53 -14.17 10.40
CA SER A 119 -8.86 -14.38 11.68
C SER A 119 -7.62 -13.49 11.78
N ASP A 120 -7.19 -13.21 13.00
CA ASP A 120 -5.86 -12.67 13.22
C ASP A 120 -4.83 -13.75 12.83
N VAL A 121 -3.91 -13.42 11.93
CA VAL A 121 -2.89 -14.31 11.35
C VAL A 121 -1.48 -13.75 11.43
N GLY A 122 -1.32 -12.70 12.23
CA GLY A 122 -0.03 -12.06 12.46
C GLY A 122 -0.11 -10.70 13.13
N ILE A 123 1.06 -10.11 13.33
CA ILE A 123 1.26 -8.78 13.92
C ILE A 123 2.24 -7.99 13.06
N VAL A 124 2.00 -6.68 12.94
CA VAL A 124 2.98 -5.72 12.43
C VAL A 124 3.36 -4.77 13.55
N ALA A 125 4.63 -4.71 13.87
CA ALA A 125 5.21 -3.72 14.77
C ALA A 125 5.97 -2.68 13.94
N GLN A 126 5.41 -1.48 13.79
CA GLN A 126 6.03 -0.36 13.09
C GLN A 126 6.80 0.51 14.06
N VAL A 127 8.12 0.56 13.89
CA VAL A 127 9.06 1.23 14.79
C VAL A 127 9.64 2.45 14.09
N GLU A 128 9.38 3.67 14.59
CA GLU A 128 9.99 4.88 14.03
C GLU A 128 11.50 4.93 14.31
N ASP A 129 12.30 5.33 13.31
CA ASP A 129 13.74 5.55 13.45
C ASP A 129 14.04 6.88 14.15
N GLN A 130 14.10 6.83 15.48
CA GLN A 130 14.39 7.98 16.36
C GLN A 130 15.86 8.04 16.79
N GLY A 131 16.76 7.94 15.80
CA GLY A 131 18.20 7.85 16.02
C GLY A 131 18.67 6.41 16.26
N MET A 132 17.91 5.42 15.79
CA MET A 132 18.37 4.03 15.77
C MET A 132 19.54 3.90 14.80
N PHE A 133 19.41 4.54 13.63
CA PHE A 133 20.44 4.62 12.63
C PHE A 133 20.91 6.08 12.44
N PRO A 134 22.22 6.35 12.45
CA PRO A 134 22.74 7.63 11.98
C PRO A 134 22.34 7.90 10.52
N THR A 135 22.33 9.17 10.13
CA THR A 135 22.00 9.60 8.77
C THR A 135 22.87 8.90 7.73
N GLY A 136 22.22 8.31 6.71
CA GLY A 136 22.90 7.61 5.62
C GLY A 136 23.57 6.27 6.02
N SER A 137 23.50 5.87 7.29
CA SER A 137 24.13 4.65 7.79
C SER A 137 23.14 3.51 7.94
N ALA A 138 23.64 2.28 7.77
CA ALA A 138 22.95 1.04 8.15
C ALA A 138 23.47 0.47 9.48
N GLU A 139 24.46 1.11 10.10
CA GLU A 139 24.97 0.72 11.41
C GLU A 139 24.07 1.30 12.51
N LEU A 140 23.70 0.45 13.47
CA LEU A 140 22.92 0.89 14.62
C LEU A 140 23.78 1.70 15.60
N SER A 141 23.21 2.78 16.12
CA SER A 141 23.74 3.46 17.29
C SER A 141 23.70 2.53 18.52
N ALA A 142 24.44 2.85 19.58
CA ALA A 142 24.37 2.09 20.83
C ALA A 142 22.94 2.02 21.38
N LYS A 143 22.21 3.15 21.29
CA LYS A 143 20.78 3.23 21.64
C LYS A 143 19.95 2.33 20.72
N GLY A 144 20.12 2.44 19.41
CA GLY A 144 19.38 1.64 18.43
C GLY A 144 19.57 0.14 18.62
N ARG A 145 20.81 -0.30 18.88
CA ARG A 145 21.11 -1.71 19.17
C ARG A 145 20.34 -2.19 20.39
N ARG A 146 20.35 -1.42 21.47
CA ARG A 146 19.59 -1.73 22.69
C ARG A 146 18.09 -1.83 22.41
N GLN A 147 17.52 -0.86 21.70
CA GLN A 147 16.10 -0.83 21.36
C GLN A 147 15.68 -2.04 20.51
N VAL A 148 16.47 -2.38 19.48
CA VAL A 148 16.20 -3.55 18.62
C VAL A 148 16.35 -4.86 19.40
N THR A 149 17.35 -4.98 20.27
CA THR A 149 17.50 -6.13 21.16
C THR A 149 16.29 -6.30 22.07
N SER A 150 15.84 -5.23 22.74
CA SER A 150 14.64 -5.29 23.60
C SER A 150 13.38 -5.65 22.80
N LEU A 151 13.21 -5.11 21.58
CA LEU A 151 12.08 -5.44 20.71
C LEU A 151 12.06 -6.92 20.30
N ALA A 152 13.24 -7.51 20.06
CA ALA A 152 13.35 -8.92 19.70
C ALA A 152 12.85 -9.86 20.81
N GLU A 153 12.93 -9.46 22.08
CA GLU A 153 12.40 -10.24 23.22
C GLU A 153 10.90 -10.54 23.09
N ALA A 154 10.13 -9.69 22.40
CA ALA A 154 8.70 -9.91 22.17
C ALA A 154 8.42 -11.10 21.24
N PHE A 155 9.39 -11.51 20.43
CA PHE A 155 9.25 -12.53 19.39
C PHE A 155 9.96 -13.86 19.72
N VAL A 156 10.68 -13.93 20.85
CA VAL A 156 11.38 -15.14 21.31
C VAL A 156 10.41 -16.14 21.94
N GLY A 157 10.69 -17.44 21.78
CA GLY A 157 9.99 -18.53 22.48
C GLY A 157 8.75 -19.08 21.76
N VAL A 158 8.46 -18.59 20.56
CA VAL A 158 7.40 -19.11 19.70
C VAL A 158 8.05 -19.98 18.65
N SER A 159 7.70 -21.27 18.58
CA SER A 159 8.04 -22.12 17.43
C SER A 159 6.97 -21.96 16.35
N ASP A 160 7.37 -22.00 15.07
CA ASP A 160 6.45 -22.06 13.92
C ASP A 160 5.77 -20.73 13.50
N THR A 161 6.52 -19.63 13.45
CA THR A 161 6.08 -18.37 12.79
C THR A 161 7.14 -17.87 11.81
N ALA A 162 6.75 -17.11 10.79
CA ALA A 162 7.68 -16.41 9.90
C ALA A 162 7.74 -14.93 10.27
N ILE A 163 8.96 -14.37 10.33
CA ILE A 163 9.20 -12.97 10.69
C ILE A 163 9.92 -12.28 9.54
N LEU A 164 9.29 -11.24 9.01
CA LEU A 164 9.87 -10.35 8.01
C LEU A 164 10.19 -9.00 8.64
N VAL A 165 11.43 -8.56 8.48
CA VAL A 165 11.86 -7.20 8.80
C VAL A 165 11.84 -6.35 7.53
N VAL A 166 11.05 -5.29 7.50
CA VAL A 166 10.99 -4.35 6.37
C VAL A 166 11.61 -3.02 6.76
N GLY A 167 12.62 -2.59 6.03
CA GLY A 167 13.21 -1.26 6.19
C GLY A 167 12.51 -0.24 5.30
N HIS A 168 12.34 0.98 5.81
CA HIS A 168 11.78 2.11 5.06
C HIS A 168 12.66 3.35 5.19
N THR A 169 12.63 4.20 4.17
CA THR A 169 13.25 5.53 4.18
C THR A 169 12.19 6.61 3.96
N ASP A 170 12.53 7.85 4.28
CA ASP A 170 11.85 8.97 3.62
C ASP A 170 12.27 9.06 2.15
N ALA A 171 11.63 9.97 1.40
CA ALA A 171 11.88 10.10 -0.03
C ALA A 171 13.06 11.00 -0.41
N THR A 172 13.97 11.31 0.53
CA THR A 172 15.19 12.06 0.21
C THR A 172 16.17 11.18 -0.56
N GLY A 173 16.69 11.65 -1.70
CA GLY A 173 17.61 10.88 -2.54
C GLY A 173 16.91 10.01 -3.59
N SER A 174 17.68 9.21 -4.33
CA SER A 174 17.14 8.36 -5.40
C SER A 174 16.42 7.12 -4.86
N ALA A 175 15.50 6.56 -5.65
CA ALA A 175 14.77 5.34 -5.31
C ALA A 175 15.73 4.16 -5.09
N GLU A 176 16.80 4.06 -5.88
CA GLU A 176 17.83 3.04 -5.79
C GLU A 176 18.60 3.11 -4.48
N LEU A 177 19.05 4.31 -4.09
CA LEU A 177 19.81 4.52 -2.86
C LEU A 177 18.95 4.20 -1.64
N ASN A 178 17.69 4.63 -1.67
CA ASN A 178 16.72 4.39 -0.60
C ASN A 178 16.39 2.90 -0.44
N GLN A 179 16.20 2.18 -1.54
CA GLN A 179 15.98 0.73 -1.52
C GLN A 179 17.20 0.01 -0.91
N ALA A 180 18.41 0.31 -1.38
CA ALA A 180 19.62 -0.34 -0.88
C ALA A 180 19.95 0.00 0.59
N LEU A 181 19.69 1.24 1.03
CA LEU A 181 19.89 1.64 2.42
C LEU A 181 18.90 0.94 3.35
N SER A 182 17.61 0.95 3.00
CA SER A 182 16.58 0.29 3.81
C SER A 182 16.78 -1.22 3.92
N GLU A 183 17.22 -1.89 2.85
CA GLU A 183 17.50 -3.32 2.88
C GLU A 183 18.64 -3.67 3.85
N ARG A 184 19.74 -2.90 3.82
CA ARG A 184 20.87 -3.09 4.75
C ARG A 184 20.43 -2.90 6.20
N ARG A 185 19.61 -1.89 6.48
CA ARG A 185 19.04 -1.65 7.82
C ARG A 185 18.15 -2.81 8.28
N ALA A 186 17.28 -3.30 7.41
CA ALA A 186 16.41 -4.43 7.69
C ALA A 186 17.21 -5.70 7.99
N LYS A 187 18.26 -5.97 7.21
CA LYS A 187 19.17 -7.11 7.43
C LYS A 187 19.88 -7.03 8.78
N VAL A 188 20.34 -5.86 9.19
CA VAL A 188 20.99 -5.66 10.50
C VAL A 188 20.02 -5.97 11.65
N VAL A 189 18.78 -5.49 11.56
CA VAL A 189 17.75 -5.79 12.55
C VAL A 189 17.44 -7.29 12.59
N ALA A 190 17.26 -7.93 11.43
CA ALA A 190 17.03 -9.38 11.35
C ALA A 190 18.19 -10.19 11.98
N ARG A 191 19.45 -9.78 11.80
CA ARG A 191 20.60 -10.40 12.46
C ARG A 191 20.59 -10.25 13.99
N ILE A 192 20.06 -9.15 14.52
CA ILE A 192 19.89 -9.02 15.97
C ILE A 192 18.81 -9.95 16.48
N LEU A 193 17.69 -10.09 15.76
CA LEU A 193 16.63 -11.05 16.08
C LEU A 193 17.18 -12.48 16.12
N GLU A 194 18.04 -12.84 15.16
CA GLU A 194 18.75 -14.13 15.15
C GLU A 194 19.61 -14.31 16.40
N GLN A 195 20.39 -13.30 16.77
CA GLN A 195 21.23 -13.32 17.98
C GLN A 195 20.44 -13.43 19.28
N GLN A 196 19.17 -13.01 19.31
CA GLN A 196 18.27 -13.19 20.45
C GLN A 196 17.61 -14.58 20.49
N GLY A 197 17.97 -15.48 19.58
CA GLY A 197 17.55 -16.88 19.59
C GLY A 197 16.38 -17.21 18.66
N ILE A 198 16.02 -16.32 17.74
CA ILE A 198 15.07 -16.63 16.67
C ILE A 198 15.81 -17.36 15.56
N ALA A 199 15.33 -18.54 15.16
CA ALA A 199 16.00 -19.34 14.13
C ALA A 199 16.03 -18.60 12.78
N ALA A 200 17.17 -18.66 12.09
CA ALA A 200 17.43 -17.89 10.87
C ALA A 200 16.52 -18.27 9.69
N ASP A 201 16.03 -19.50 9.67
CA ASP A 201 15.09 -20.04 8.67
C ASP A 201 13.70 -19.39 8.74
N ARG A 202 13.37 -18.80 9.90
CA ARG A 202 12.14 -18.03 10.14
C ARG A 202 12.30 -16.54 9.85
N LEU A 203 13.53 -16.07 9.67
CA LEU A 203 13.84 -14.66 9.52
C LEU A 203 14.01 -14.28 8.06
N PHE A 204 13.34 -13.19 7.68
CA PHE A 204 13.39 -12.60 6.36
C PHE A 204 13.62 -11.10 6.48
N PHE A 205 14.16 -10.48 5.44
CA PHE A 205 14.33 -9.02 5.38
C PHE A 205 13.98 -8.46 3.99
N GLN A 206 13.49 -7.23 3.94
CA GLN A 206 13.16 -6.51 2.70
C GLN A 206 13.50 -5.02 2.84
N GLY A 207 14.09 -4.43 1.80
CA GLY A 207 14.21 -2.97 1.68
C GLY A 207 13.08 -2.38 0.84
N ALA A 208 12.14 -1.67 1.46
CA ALA A 208 11.05 -1.01 0.74
C ALA A 208 11.41 0.40 0.26
N GLY A 209 12.55 0.96 0.67
CA GLY A 209 12.93 2.34 0.37
C GLY A 209 11.82 3.32 0.75
N SER A 210 11.55 4.28 -0.13
CA SER A 210 10.46 5.25 0.00
C SER A 210 9.15 4.77 -0.62
N SER A 211 9.07 3.55 -1.17
CA SER A 211 7.92 3.09 -1.99
C SER A 211 6.60 2.93 -1.22
N ARG A 212 6.69 2.83 0.11
CA ARG A 212 5.57 2.57 1.04
C ARG A 212 5.43 3.70 2.07
N PRO A 213 5.10 4.94 1.66
CA PRO A 213 4.98 6.07 2.55
C PRO A 213 3.74 5.95 3.45
N VAL A 214 3.88 6.39 4.70
CA VAL A 214 2.80 6.46 5.72
C VAL A 214 2.54 7.90 6.16
N ALA A 215 3.36 8.83 5.70
CA ALA A 215 3.23 10.26 5.93
C ALA A 215 3.68 11.06 4.70
N ASP A 216 3.25 12.32 4.64
CA ASP A 216 3.59 13.25 3.56
C ASP A 216 5.10 13.52 3.50
N ASN A 217 5.72 13.26 2.33
CA ASN A 217 7.16 13.51 2.11
C ASN A 217 7.48 14.98 1.83
N SER A 218 6.48 15.78 1.44
CA SER A 218 6.66 17.22 1.17
C SER A 218 6.80 18.04 2.44
N ASP A 219 6.32 17.53 3.58
CA ASP A 219 6.43 18.18 4.89
C ASP A 219 7.63 17.61 5.68
N PRO A 220 8.66 18.42 5.98
CA PRO A 220 9.80 18.01 6.79
C PRO A 220 9.45 17.47 8.18
N LEU A 221 8.38 17.98 8.79
CA LEU A 221 7.94 17.57 10.13
C LEU A 221 7.26 16.19 10.11
N LEU A 222 6.64 15.82 8.99
CA LEU A 222 5.89 14.57 8.85
C LEU A 222 6.70 13.46 8.19
N ARG A 223 7.56 13.78 7.21
CA ARG A 223 8.31 12.77 6.44
C ARG A 223 9.21 11.89 7.30
N GLY A 224 9.61 12.36 8.48
CA GLY A 224 10.37 11.57 9.44
C GLY A 224 9.72 10.25 9.83
N LYS A 225 8.37 10.18 9.83
CA LYS A 225 7.60 8.95 10.09
C LYS A 225 7.82 7.87 9.02
N ASN A 226 8.24 8.24 7.82
CA ASN A 226 8.55 7.28 6.76
C ASN A 226 9.88 6.54 7.01
N ARG A 227 10.77 7.09 7.85
CA ARG A 227 11.95 6.37 8.33
C ARG A 227 11.54 5.45 9.48
N ARG A 228 11.27 4.19 9.15
CA ARG A 228 10.80 3.18 10.10
C ARG A 228 11.31 1.79 9.74
N VAL A 229 11.21 0.89 10.71
CA VAL A 229 11.36 -0.54 10.50
C VAL A 229 10.04 -1.22 10.88
N GLU A 230 9.54 -2.08 10.01
CA GLU A 230 8.39 -2.94 10.32
C GLU A 230 8.90 -4.33 10.67
N ILE A 231 8.48 -4.87 11.81
CA ILE A 231 8.66 -6.28 12.15
C ILE A 231 7.31 -6.96 11.97
N VAL A 232 7.21 -7.79 10.96
CA VAL A 232 6.00 -8.48 10.55
C VAL A 232 6.12 -9.94 10.96
N GLU A 233 5.35 -10.37 11.94
CA GLU A 233 5.20 -11.77 12.31
C GLU A 233 3.92 -12.32 11.69
N VAL A 234 3.98 -13.49 11.06
CA VAL A 234 2.82 -14.23 10.54
C VAL A 234 2.89 -15.69 10.94
N ASP A 235 1.74 -16.35 10.96
CA ASP A 235 1.65 -17.78 11.33
C ASP A 235 2.56 -18.67 10.49
N ASP A 236 2.67 -18.43 9.18
CA ASP A 236 3.45 -19.28 8.30
C ASP A 236 4.04 -18.54 7.09
N ARG A 237 4.93 -19.22 6.37
CA ARG A 237 5.57 -18.69 5.17
C ARG A 237 4.56 -18.42 4.05
N ALA A 238 3.48 -19.19 3.91
CA ALA A 238 2.50 -18.95 2.84
C ALA A 238 1.73 -17.63 3.05
N THR A 239 1.36 -17.34 4.29
CA THR A 239 0.76 -16.10 4.76
C THR A 239 1.71 -14.92 4.50
N LEU A 240 3.02 -15.11 4.76
CA LEU A 240 4.03 -14.11 4.44
C LEU A 240 4.06 -13.78 2.93
N MET A 241 4.06 -14.82 2.08
CA MET A 241 4.08 -14.66 0.62
C MET A 241 2.85 -13.91 0.10
N ALA A 242 1.68 -14.27 0.63
CA ALA A 242 0.43 -13.63 0.26
C ALA A 242 0.41 -12.15 0.68
N ARG A 243 0.97 -11.81 1.85
CA ARG A 243 1.16 -10.42 2.27
C ARG A 243 2.14 -9.65 1.37
N LEU A 244 3.29 -10.25 1.04
CA LEU A 244 4.28 -9.62 0.16
C LEU A 244 3.67 -9.28 -1.21
N SER A 245 2.87 -10.19 -1.76
CA SER A 245 2.14 -9.94 -3.01
C SER A 245 1.13 -8.80 -2.86
N SER A 246 0.38 -8.74 -1.74
CA SER A 246 -0.61 -7.67 -1.53
C SER A 246 0.00 -6.28 -1.31
N GLU A 247 1.27 -6.19 -0.89
CA GLU A 247 1.93 -4.91 -0.60
C GLU A 247 2.71 -4.30 -1.77
N ARG A 248 3.11 -5.10 -2.77
CA ARG A 248 4.04 -4.63 -3.81
C ARG A 248 3.49 -3.44 -4.61
N ASN A 249 2.21 -3.48 -5.00
CA ASN A 249 1.56 -2.48 -5.84
C ASN A 249 0.25 -1.97 -5.21
N ASN A 250 0.23 -1.85 -3.89
CA ASN A 250 -0.99 -1.49 -3.15
C ASN A 250 -1.37 -0.01 -3.38
N PRO A 251 -2.61 0.28 -3.83
CA PRO A 251 -3.10 1.64 -4.03
C PRO A 251 -3.04 2.52 -2.76
N LYS A 252 -2.99 1.94 -1.55
CA LYS A 252 -2.85 2.71 -0.30
C LYS A 252 -1.64 3.63 -0.27
N TYR A 253 -0.60 3.27 -1.02
CA TYR A 253 0.61 4.05 -1.08
C TYR A 253 0.52 5.25 -2.03
N LEU A 254 -0.60 5.41 -2.74
CA LEU A 254 -0.88 6.62 -3.52
C LEU A 254 -1.32 7.81 -2.67
N SER A 255 -1.76 7.56 -1.43
CA SER A 255 -2.23 8.61 -0.51
C SER A 255 -1.14 9.62 -0.17
N TYR A 256 0.12 9.21 -0.27
CA TYR A 256 1.27 10.07 -0.10
C TYR A 256 2.21 9.87 -1.29
N GLY A 257 2.60 10.98 -1.92
CA GLY A 257 3.65 10.97 -2.92
C GLY A 257 5.02 10.80 -2.29
N THR A 258 6.00 10.43 -3.11
CA THR A 258 7.42 10.42 -2.74
C THR A 258 8.15 11.68 -3.18
N SER A 259 7.46 12.71 -3.68
CA SER A 259 8.11 14.02 -3.88
C SER A 259 8.40 14.70 -2.54
N THR A 260 9.59 15.27 -2.42
CA THR A 260 9.96 16.14 -1.29
C THR A 260 9.70 17.62 -1.59
N ARG A 261 9.21 17.96 -2.79
CA ARG A 261 8.87 19.34 -3.14
C ARG A 261 7.66 19.78 -2.32
N ALA A 262 7.75 20.96 -1.70
CA ALA A 262 6.64 21.54 -0.96
C ALA A 262 5.45 21.78 -1.90
N ASN A 263 4.25 21.33 -1.50
CA ASN A 263 3.01 21.62 -2.21
C ASN A 263 2.70 23.12 -2.13
N ALA A 264 2.84 23.86 -3.23
CA ALA A 264 2.48 25.28 -3.31
C ALA A 264 0.99 25.54 -2.96
N THR A 265 0.13 24.54 -3.15
CA THR A 265 -1.32 24.61 -2.93
C THR A 265 -1.77 24.40 -1.48
N ARG A 266 -0.93 23.86 -0.59
CA ARG A 266 -1.34 23.57 0.81
C ARG A 266 -1.09 24.73 1.78
N SER A 267 -0.34 25.76 1.36
CA SER A 267 0.00 26.91 2.20
C SER A 267 -1.16 27.87 2.49
N GLN A 268 -2.37 27.62 1.97
CA GLN A 268 -3.55 28.48 2.24
C GLN A 268 -4.53 27.93 3.27
N ALA A 269 -4.31 26.73 3.83
CA ALA A 269 -5.22 26.11 4.78
C ALA A 269 -4.58 25.86 6.15
N ALA A 270 -4.07 26.92 6.80
CA ALA A 270 -3.92 27.01 8.27
C ALA A 270 -3.44 28.41 8.67
N ALA A 271 -4.33 29.41 8.59
CA ALA A 271 -4.19 30.58 9.46
C ALA A 271 -5.01 30.31 10.73
N PRO A 272 -4.40 30.21 11.93
CA PRO A 272 -5.17 30.17 13.16
C PRO A 272 -5.91 31.51 13.36
N PRO A 273 -7.10 31.52 13.99
CA PRO A 273 -7.79 32.77 14.28
C PRO A 273 -6.93 33.62 15.20
N ALA A 274 -6.64 34.84 14.76
CA ALA A 274 -5.81 35.81 15.47
C ALA A 274 -6.40 36.10 16.86
N ALA A 275 -5.72 35.61 17.90
CA ALA A 275 -5.91 36.11 19.25
C ALA A 275 -5.32 37.52 19.34
N ARG A 276 -6.17 38.48 19.70
CA ARG A 276 -5.79 39.86 20.00
C ARG A 276 -4.97 39.88 21.29
N THR A 277 -3.71 40.30 21.20
CA THR A 277 -3.02 41.04 22.27
C THR A 277 -1.82 41.75 21.66
N GLY A 278 -1.81 43.08 21.77
CA GLY A 278 -0.81 43.93 21.15
C GLY A 278 0.48 44.01 21.95
N VAL A 279 1.58 44.20 21.23
CA VAL A 279 2.74 45.00 21.66
C VAL A 279 3.31 45.67 20.39
N LEU A 280 3.55 46.97 20.50
CA LEU A 280 4.14 47.84 19.49
C LEU A 280 5.65 47.57 19.33
N VAL A 281 6.17 47.70 18.11
CA VAL A 281 7.33 48.51 17.70
C VAL A 281 8.02 47.88 16.47
N GLY A 282 8.27 48.71 15.44
CA GLY A 282 9.24 48.45 14.39
C GLY A 282 8.69 48.49 12.96
N GLN A 283 8.28 49.67 12.49
CA GLN A 283 7.97 49.90 11.07
C GLN A 283 9.25 49.76 10.23
N THR A 284 9.27 48.80 9.31
CA THR A 284 10.14 48.83 8.12
C THR A 284 9.24 48.96 6.91
N GLU A 285 9.55 49.93 6.04
CA GLU A 285 8.77 50.27 4.86
C GLU A 285 8.64 49.07 3.89
N PRO A 286 7.51 48.98 3.15
CA PRO A 286 7.34 47.95 2.15
C PRO A 286 8.26 48.21 0.95
N VAL A 287 9.27 47.35 0.78
CA VAL A 287 10.06 47.30 -0.46
C VAL A 287 9.11 46.90 -1.60
N LYS A 288 8.86 47.84 -2.51
CA LYS A 288 8.16 47.61 -3.77
C LYS A 288 8.89 46.51 -4.55
N PRO A 289 8.26 45.38 -4.90
CA PRO A 289 8.94 44.36 -5.67
C PRO A 289 9.31 44.94 -7.05
N ALA A 290 10.61 44.94 -7.35
CA ALA A 290 11.08 45.23 -8.69
C ALA A 290 10.49 44.18 -9.65
N PRO A 291 10.07 44.57 -10.87
CA PRO A 291 9.60 43.60 -11.86
C PRO A 291 10.76 42.66 -12.18
N GLN A 292 10.71 41.43 -11.66
CA GLN A 292 11.62 40.39 -12.08
C GLN A 292 11.32 40.09 -13.55
N ARG A 293 12.27 40.42 -14.42
CA ARG A 293 12.27 39.95 -15.80
C ARG A 293 12.38 38.42 -15.73
N VAL A 294 11.31 37.73 -16.10
CA VAL A 294 11.28 36.27 -16.19
C VAL A 294 12.23 35.88 -17.32
N GLU A 295 13.42 35.38 -16.96
CA GLU A 295 14.36 34.85 -17.94
C GLU A 295 13.86 33.47 -18.40
N LEU A 296 13.74 33.31 -19.73
CA LEU A 296 13.45 32.02 -20.35
C LEU A 296 14.58 31.04 -19.98
N ARG A 297 14.21 29.86 -19.49
CA ARG A 297 15.20 28.83 -19.16
C ARG A 297 15.78 28.24 -20.46
N GLU A 298 17.04 27.80 -20.41
CA GLU A 298 17.75 27.22 -21.57
C GLU A 298 17.11 25.92 -22.11
N ASP A 299 16.26 25.29 -21.28
CA ASP A 299 15.42 24.11 -21.57
C ASP A 299 14.11 24.45 -22.31
N ALA A 300 13.76 25.73 -22.48
CA ALA A 300 12.57 26.17 -23.23
C ALA A 300 12.57 25.71 -24.70
N ARG A 301 13.73 25.31 -25.24
CA ARG A 301 13.88 24.68 -26.56
C ARG A 301 13.19 23.32 -26.69
N PHE A 302 12.82 22.69 -25.58
CA PHE A 302 12.13 21.39 -25.54
C PHE A 302 10.66 21.50 -25.05
N ALA A 303 10.14 22.72 -24.90
CA ALA A 303 8.75 22.92 -24.49
C ALA A 303 7.81 22.61 -25.66
N VAL A 304 7.10 21.49 -25.56
CA VAL A 304 6.03 21.10 -26.48
C VAL A 304 4.70 21.46 -25.82
N ASP A 305 3.85 22.20 -26.51
CA ASP A 305 2.51 22.50 -25.99
C ASP A 305 1.52 21.40 -26.36
N PHE A 306 0.96 20.74 -25.35
CA PHE A 306 -0.06 19.72 -25.51
C PHE A 306 -1.50 20.27 -25.32
N GLY A 307 -1.69 21.59 -25.32
CA GLY A 307 -3.01 22.24 -25.25
C GLY A 307 -3.71 22.03 -23.90
N GLY A 308 -2.93 21.92 -22.83
CA GLY A 308 -3.38 21.62 -21.47
C GLY A 308 -3.73 22.85 -20.63
N VAL A 309 -4.00 22.61 -19.35
CA VAL A 309 -4.28 23.64 -18.34
C VAL A 309 -3.28 23.56 -17.18
N PRO A 310 -3.02 24.65 -16.43
CA PRO A 310 -2.11 24.60 -15.29
C PRO A 310 -2.54 23.55 -14.25
N VAL A 311 -1.59 22.76 -13.74
CA VAL A 311 -1.85 21.71 -12.73
C VAL A 311 -2.54 22.28 -11.48
N SER A 312 -2.22 23.51 -11.10
CA SER A 312 -2.81 24.19 -9.93
C SER A 312 -4.31 24.42 -10.01
N THR A 313 -4.90 24.36 -11.22
CA THR A 313 -6.32 24.62 -11.46
C THR A 313 -7.19 23.37 -11.51
N GLY A 314 -6.57 22.19 -11.63
CA GLY A 314 -7.28 20.91 -11.76
C GLY A 314 -7.26 20.08 -10.49
N ARG A 315 -8.37 19.38 -10.20
CA ARG A 315 -8.34 18.25 -9.26
C ARG A 315 -7.95 17.01 -10.05
N TRP A 316 -6.90 16.31 -9.60
CA TRP A 316 -6.52 15.03 -10.17
C TRP A 316 -7.43 13.94 -9.58
N GLU A 317 -8.25 13.31 -10.42
CA GLU A 317 -9.27 12.36 -9.97
C GLU A 317 -8.97 10.89 -10.35
N LEU A 318 -7.93 10.64 -11.16
CA LEU A 318 -7.60 9.29 -11.66
C LEU A 318 -7.39 8.27 -10.54
N GLY A 319 -6.85 8.71 -9.40
CA GLY A 319 -6.65 7.87 -8.23
C GLY A 319 -7.94 7.27 -7.67
N SER A 320 -9.05 8.02 -7.72
CA SER A 320 -10.36 7.56 -7.25
C SER A 320 -10.93 6.42 -8.09
N ALA A 321 -10.44 6.25 -9.33
CA ALA A 321 -10.86 5.16 -10.20
C ALA A 321 -10.25 3.80 -9.81
N ILE A 322 -9.26 3.77 -8.90
CA ILE A 322 -8.55 2.56 -8.47
C ILE A 322 -9.17 2.05 -7.17
N ALA A 323 -10.30 1.36 -7.29
CA ALA A 323 -10.92 0.68 -6.17
C ALA A 323 -9.95 -0.35 -5.55
N PRO A 324 -9.67 -0.31 -4.24
CA PRO A 324 -8.84 -1.32 -3.60
C PRO A 324 -9.40 -2.71 -3.80
N LYS A 325 -8.52 -3.71 -3.82
CA LYS A 325 -8.92 -5.11 -3.91
C LYS A 325 -9.74 -5.48 -2.68
N SER A 326 -10.92 -6.03 -2.91
CA SER A 326 -11.83 -6.49 -1.86
C SER A 326 -11.32 -7.73 -1.12
N ALA A 327 -10.35 -8.44 -1.71
CA ALA A 327 -9.73 -9.63 -1.16
C ALA A 327 -8.21 -9.43 -0.95
N GLY A 328 -7.75 -9.67 0.29
CA GLY A 328 -6.33 -9.60 0.67
C GLY A 328 -6.15 -9.26 2.16
N PHE A 329 -4.90 -9.14 2.60
CA PHE A 329 -4.56 -8.53 3.90
C PHE A 329 -4.82 -7.03 3.78
N SER A 330 -6.07 -6.60 3.99
CA SER A 330 -6.42 -5.19 3.96
C SER A 330 -6.40 -4.59 5.35
N PHE A 331 -5.62 -3.50 5.49
CA PHE A 331 -5.65 -2.61 6.65
C PHE A 331 -6.51 -1.38 6.43
N ILE A 332 -7.01 -1.19 5.20
CA ILE A 332 -7.89 -0.07 4.91
C ILE A 332 -9.31 -0.56 5.15
N PRO A 333 -10.03 0.01 6.15
CA PRO A 333 -11.47 -0.16 6.21
C PRO A 333 -12.03 0.36 4.88
N THR A 334 -12.80 -0.45 4.17
CA THR A 334 -13.36 -0.09 2.85
C THR A 334 -14.04 1.28 2.83
N ALA A 335 -14.57 1.73 3.97
CA ALA A 335 -15.16 3.05 4.18
C ALA A 335 -14.17 4.24 4.06
N HIS A 336 -12.88 4.07 4.33
CA HIS A 336 -11.86 5.13 4.25
C HIS A 336 -11.09 5.14 2.93
N ALA A 337 -11.30 4.15 2.07
CA ALA A 337 -10.62 4.08 0.77
C ALA A 337 -11.04 5.18 -0.20
N ALA A 338 -12.30 5.64 -0.11
CA ALA A 338 -12.86 6.67 -0.99
C ALA A 338 -12.34 8.09 -0.68
N ASP A 339 -11.83 8.32 0.54
CA ASP A 339 -11.40 9.63 1.04
C ASP A 339 -9.87 9.83 1.02
N MET A 340 -9.11 8.83 0.56
CA MET A 340 -7.66 8.95 0.53
C MET A 340 -7.24 10.05 -0.45
N PRO A 341 -6.42 11.05 -0.03
CA PRO A 341 -5.95 12.09 -0.91
C PRO A 341 -4.96 11.49 -1.91
N VAL A 342 -5.44 11.11 -3.08
CA VAL A 342 -4.60 10.49 -4.09
C VAL A 342 -3.90 11.59 -4.91
N VAL A 343 -2.57 11.53 -4.99
CA VAL A 343 -1.78 12.57 -5.68
C VAL A 343 -1.42 12.19 -7.12
N SER A 344 -1.29 13.18 -7.99
CA SER A 344 -0.81 13.03 -9.37
C SER A 344 0.67 12.65 -9.43
N CYS A 345 1.14 12.22 -10.61
CA CYS A 345 2.54 11.88 -10.83
C CYS A 345 3.52 13.05 -10.61
N ASP A 346 3.08 14.31 -10.69
CA ASP A 346 3.95 15.48 -10.44
C ASP A 346 4.34 15.68 -8.97
N GLN A 347 3.56 15.12 -8.05
CA GLN A 347 3.85 15.07 -6.61
C GLN A 347 4.43 13.71 -6.18
N ASP A 348 4.77 12.85 -7.13
CA ASP A 348 5.32 11.52 -6.87
C ASP A 348 6.69 11.38 -7.53
N LEU A 349 7.44 10.35 -7.17
CA LEU A 349 8.71 10.00 -7.81
C LEU A 349 8.73 8.49 -8.09
N PRO A 350 9.64 8.03 -8.97
CA PRO A 350 9.88 6.61 -9.16
C PRO A 350 10.05 5.86 -7.84
N ARG A 351 9.41 4.71 -7.73
CA ARG A 351 9.45 3.85 -6.54
C ARG A 351 10.21 2.58 -6.84
N LYS A 352 11.05 2.16 -5.90
CA LYS A 352 11.77 0.89 -5.94
C LYS A 352 11.63 0.17 -4.61
N SER A 353 11.26 -1.11 -4.68
CA SER A 353 11.15 -2.01 -3.54
C SER A 353 11.93 -3.28 -3.88
N GLY A 354 12.75 -3.76 -2.94
CA GLY A 354 13.49 -5.00 -3.09
C GLY A 354 12.60 -6.22 -2.89
N GLU A 355 13.12 -7.40 -3.22
CA GLU A 355 12.50 -8.66 -2.84
C GLU A 355 12.70 -8.93 -1.35
N ALA A 356 11.84 -9.76 -0.76
CA ALA A 356 12.09 -10.26 0.58
C ALA A 356 13.08 -11.42 0.49
N VAL A 357 14.06 -11.48 1.38
CA VAL A 357 15.19 -12.42 1.31
C VAL A 357 15.27 -13.20 2.61
N SER A 358 15.52 -14.52 2.52
CA SER A 358 15.78 -15.36 3.70
C SER A 358 17.09 -14.99 4.36
N LEU A 359 17.09 -14.84 5.68
CA LEU A 359 18.30 -14.57 6.44
C LEU A 359 19.26 -15.78 6.47
N ALA A 360 18.69 -17.00 6.47
CA ALA A 360 19.42 -18.26 6.50
C ALA A 360 20.11 -18.56 5.17
N SER A 361 19.36 -18.57 4.06
CA SER A 361 19.91 -18.97 2.76
C SER A 361 20.44 -17.80 1.93
N GLY A 362 19.94 -16.59 2.16
CA GLY A 362 20.22 -15.44 1.30
C GLY A 362 19.41 -15.43 0.01
N ASP A 363 18.51 -16.39 -0.19
CA ASP A 363 17.66 -16.47 -1.38
C ASP A 363 16.45 -15.54 -1.25
N ALA A 364 16.04 -14.97 -2.38
CA ALA A 364 14.78 -14.28 -2.49
C ALA A 364 13.62 -15.26 -2.21
N LEU A 365 12.65 -14.80 -1.42
CA LEU A 365 11.35 -15.42 -1.34
C LEU A 365 10.68 -15.29 -2.71
N GLU A 366 10.61 -16.39 -3.46
CA GLU A 366 9.91 -16.47 -4.73
C GLU A 366 8.41 -16.20 -4.54
N THR A 367 8.03 -14.92 -4.48
CA THR A 367 6.63 -14.54 -4.71
C THR A 367 6.33 -15.00 -6.11
N ARG A 368 5.25 -15.78 -6.33
CA ARG A 368 4.84 -16.22 -7.68
C ARG A 368 4.83 -15.00 -8.60
N ASN A 369 5.92 -14.83 -9.34
CA ASN A 369 6.09 -13.80 -10.34
C ASN A 369 5.81 -14.53 -11.63
N THR A 370 4.56 -14.48 -12.08
CA THR A 370 4.28 -14.97 -13.42
C THR A 370 5.00 -14.09 -14.45
N THR A 371 5.51 -14.71 -15.50
CA THR A 371 5.92 -14.00 -16.72
C THR A 371 4.72 -13.75 -17.63
N ASP A 372 3.54 -14.29 -17.27
CA ASP A 372 2.30 -14.02 -17.97
C ASP A 372 1.89 -12.57 -17.75
N TYR A 373 1.41 -11.98 -18.82
CA TYR A 373 0.91 -10.61 -18.79
C TYR A 373 -0.60 -10.61 -18.62
N LEU A 374 -1.12 -9.50 -18.10
CA LEU A 374 -2.54 -9.20 -18.25
C LEU A 374 -2.88 -9.25 -19.76
N PRO A 375 -4.04 -9.81 -20.14
CA PRO A 375 -4.46 -9.88 -21.53
C PRO A 375 -4.33 -8.50 -22.21
N GLY A 376 -3.63 -8.45 -23.34
CA GLY A 376 -3.43 -7.21 -24.10
C GLY A 376 -2.34 -6.26 -23.59
N TYR A 377 -1.61 -6.61 -22.52
CA TYR A 377 -0.52 -5.81 -21.93
C TYR A 377 0.86 -6.47 -22.00
N ASN A 378 1.04 -7.46 -22.88
CA ASN A 378 2.34 -8.08 -23.13
C ASN A 378 3.15 -7.22 -24.11
N ASN A 379 4.00 -6.35 -23.57
CA ASN A 379 4.96 -5.55 -24.31
C ASN A 379 4.37 -4.74 -25.48
N ARG A 380 3.19 -4.14 -25.28
CA ARG A 380 2.43 -3.46 -26.35
C ARG A 380 2.77 -1.98 -26.44
N VAL A 381 2.62 -1.42 -27.64
CA VAL A 381 2.75 0.01 -27.89
C VAL A 381 1.40 0.68 -27.66
N TRP A 382 1.44 1.83 -27.00
CA TRP A 382 0.26 2.62 -26.66
C TRP A 382 0.52 4.07 -27.04
N ALA A 383 -0.36 4.67 -27.83
CA ALA A 383 -0.14 6.02 -28.34
C ALA A 383 -1.44 6.83 -28.45
N GLN A 384 -1.29 8.15 -28.40
CA GLN A 384 -2.35 9.09 -28.71
C GLN A 384 -1.75 10.35 -29.35
N THR A 385 -2.50 10.96 -30.25
CA THR A 385 -2.21 12.32 -30.70
C THR A 385 -2.86 13.32 -29.75
N VAL A 386 -2.07 14.17 -29.11
CA VAL A 386 -2.50 15.22 -28.18
C VAL A 386 -2.08 16.56 -28.77
N HIS A 387 -3.05 17.44 -29.04
CA HIS A 387 -2.82 18.74 -29.68
C HIS A 387 -1.97 18.67 -30.97
N GLY A 388 -2.17 17.63 -31.77
CA GLY A 388 -1.42 17.42 -33.02
C GLY A 388 -0.06 16.72 -32.87
N HIS A 389 0.41 16.48 -31.65
CA HIS A 389 1.66 15.77 -31.35
C HIS A 389 1.38 14.31 -30.96
N LEU A 390 2.07 13.35 -31.56
CA LEU A 390 1.94 11.94 -31.17
C LEU A 390 2.80 11.66 -29.95
N VAL A 391 2.19 11.13 -28.89
CA VAL A 391 2.87 10.67 -27.68
C VAL A 391 2.70 9.16 -27.58
N THR A 392 3.81 8.44 -27.40
CA THR A 392 3.87 6.97 -27.36
C THR A 392 4.53 6.47 -26.09
N ILE A 393 3.92 5.47 -25.44
CA ILE A 393 4.51 4.66 -24.38
C ILE A 393 4.85 3.28 -24.96
N SER A 394 6.12 2.88 -24.88
CA SER A 394 6.54 1.57 -25.39
C SER A 394 7.70 0.95 -24.61
N PRO A 395 7.64 -0.34 -24.26
CA PRO A 395 6.44 -1.15 -24.17
C PRO A 395 5.63 -0.81 -22.91
N VAL A 396 4.31 -0.85 -23.00
CA VAL A 396 3.44 -1.09 -21.82
C VAL A 396 3.44 -2.58 -21.55
N SER A 397 3.90 -2.94 -20.35
CA SER A 397 4.14 -4.30 -19.92
C SER A 397 3.62 -4.52 -18.50
N ILE A 398 2.47 -5.18 -18.33
CA ILE A 398 1.84 -5.40 -17.02
C ILE A 398 1.66 -6.90 -16.78
N LEU A 399 2.32 -7.42 -15.74
CA LEU A 399 2.25 -8.83 -15.33
C LEU A 399 0.87 -9.16 -14.77
N ARG A 400 0.42 -10.39 -14.96
CA ARG A 400 -0.90 -10.85 -14.52
C ARG A 400 -1.01 -10.90 -13.00
N ASP A 401 0.05 -11.36 -12.34
CA ASP A 401 0.10 -11.44 -10.89
C ASP A 401 0.63 -10.12 -10.31
N SER A 402 -0.13 -9.54 -9.39
CA SER A 402 0.18 -8.27 -8.70
C SER A 402 0.23 -7.03 -9.61
N ALA A 403 -0.10 -7.13 -10.90
CA ALA A 403 -0.01 -6.04 -11.88
C ALA A 403 1.34 -5.34 -11.96
N ALA A 404 2.44 -6.03 -11.67
CA ALA A 404 3.77 -5.43 -11.69
C ALA A 404 4.24 -5.06 -13.10
N VAL A 405 5.10 -4.04 -13.20
CA VAL A 405 5.74 -3.66 -14.47
C VAL A 405 6.73 -4.75 -14.89
N GLY A 406 6.46 -5.41 -16.02
CA GLY A 406 7.34 -6.46 -16.54
C GLY A 406 8.58 -5.91 -17.26
N ARG A 407 8.44 -4.80 -17.99
CA ARG A 407 9.53 -4.11 -18.68
C ARG A 407 9.31 -2.61 -18.59
N GLN A 408 10.36 -1.89 -18.23
CA GLN A 408 10.33 -0.43 -18.13
C GLN A 408 10.16 0.20 -19.54
N PRO A 409 9.27 1.20 -19.69
CA PRO A 409 9.01 1.83 -20.98
C PRO A 409 10.05 2.89 -21.34
N PHE A 410 10.05 3.28 -22.60
CA PHE A 410 10.49 4.59 -23.06
C PHE A 410 9.28 5.38 -23.56
N ILE A 411 9.43 6.70 -23.58
CA ILE A 411 8.48 7.63 -24.17
C ILE A 411 9.05 8.17 -25.47
N GLN A 412 8.20 8.25 -26.50
CA GLN A 412 8.55 8.86 -27.77
C GLN A 412 7.51 9.92 -28.15
N ILE A 413 7.99 11.06 -28.63
CA ILE A 413 7.15 12.17 -29.08
C ILE A 413 7.49 12.53 -30.53
N VAL A 414 6.44 12.70 -31.35
CA VAL A 414 6.53 13.21 -32.71
C VAL A 414 5.69 14.47 -32.77
N GLU A 415 6.33 15.62 -32.90
CA GLU A 415 5.63 16.89 -33.03
C GLU A 415 4.98 17.04 -34.41
N GLN A 416 3.85 17.75 -34.49
CA GLN A 416 3.15 18.01 -35.76
C GLN A 416 2.81 16.72 -36.53
N TYR A 417 2.52 15.64 -35.80
CA TYR A 417 2.17 14.34 -36.38
C TYR A 417 0.91 14.44 -37.27
N SER A 418 -0.08 15.23 -36.84
CA SER A 418 -1.29 15.50 -37.62
C SER A 418 -1.01 16.20 -38.95
N GLU A 419 0.11 16.92 -39.07
CA GLU A 419 0.52 17.63 -40.28
C GLU A 419 1.37 16.74 -41.21
N GLY A 420 1.54 15.47 -40.87
CA GLY A 420 2.27 14.50 -41.68
C GLY A 420 3.70 14.22 -41.21
N ASN A 421 4.20 14.91 -40.17
CA ASN A 421 5.50 14.58 -39.60
C ASN A 421 5.50 13.16 -39.01
N ARG A 422 6.58 12.42 -39.24
CA ARG A 422 6.78 11.05 -38.72
C ARG A 422 8.10 10.89 -37.95
N ASN A 423 8.89 11.95 -37.86
CA ASN A 423 10.19 11.91 -37.20
C ASN A 423 10.03 12.19 -35.70
N ALA A 424 10.53 11.29 -34.87
CA ALA A 424 10.55 11.50 -33.42
C ALA A 424 11.43 12.70 -33.08
N SER A 425 10.85 13.71 -32.45
CA SER A 425 11.60 14.85 -31.90
C SER A 425 12.19 14.53 -30.53
N PHE A 426 11.59 13.58 -29.80
CA PHE A 426 12.10 13.10 -28.53
C PHE A 426 11.92 11.60 -28.37
N LYS A 427 12.91 10.96 -27.75
CA LYS A 427 12.84 9.58 -27.26
C LYS A 427 13.64 9.49 -25.96
N GLY A 428 12.97 9.17 -24.86
CA GLY A 428 13.59 9.12 -23.54
C GLY A 428 13.17 7.89 -22.74
N ASN A 429 14.07 7.39 -21.90
CA ASN A 429 13.78 6.31 -20.98
C ASN A 429 12.83 6.78 -19.88
N ALA A 430 12.05 5.84 -19.35
CA ALA A 430 11.13 6.11 -18.27
C ALA A 430 11.07 4.98 -17.26
N ILE A 431 10.68 5.32 -16.04
CA ILE A 431 10.36 4.37 -15.00
C ILE A 431 8.85 4.37 -14.81
N ALA A 432 8.23 3.20 -14.91
CA ALA A 432 6.85 2.97 -14.61
C ALA A 432 6.68 2.31 -13.24
N ASN A 433 5.65 2.77 -12.51
CA ASN A 433 5.12 2.13 -11.32
C ASN A 433 3.63 1.83 -11.54
N THR A 434 3.15 0.77 -10.90
CA THR A 434 1.78 0.28 -11.03
C THR A 434 1.08 0.24 -9.68
N TYR A 435 -0.21 0.54 -9.67
CA TYR A 435 -1.06 0.41 -8.50
C TYR A 435 -2.29 -0.41 -8.86
N GLU A 436 -2.41 -1.59 -8.26
CA GLU A 436 -3.40 -2.59 -8.63
C GLU A 436 -4.70 -2.38 -7.85
N GLY A 437 -5.75 -1.99 -8.55
CA GLY A 437 -7.12 -2.06 -8.06
C GLY A 437 -7.80 -3.37 -8.43
N GLU A 438 -9.06 -3.51 -7.99
CA GLU A 438 -9.89 -4.69 -8.26
C GLU A 438 -9.98 -4.99 -9.76
N SER A 439 -10.46 -4.02 -10.55
CA SER A 439 -10.71 -4.15 -12.00
C SER A 439 -9.81 -3.28 -12.87
N ARG A 440 -9.03 -2.38 -12.26
CA ARG A 440 -8.19 -1.39 -12.96
C ARG A 440 -6.79 -1.33 -12.38
N VAL A 441 -5.84 -0.86 -13.18
CA VAL A 441 -4.45 -0.61 -12.77
C VAL A 441 -4.11 0.83 -13.15
N LEU A 442 -3.63 1.62 -12.18
CA LEU A 442 -2.98 2.90 -12.48
C LEU A 442 -1.53 2.60 -12.87
N TYR A 443 -1.16 3.02 -14.08
CA TYR A 443 0.18 2.92 -14.65
C TYR A 443 0.78 4.32 -14.72
N ARG A 444 1.68 4.61 -13.79
CA ARG A 444 2.33 5.91 -13.61
C ARG A 444 3.72 5.86 -14.22
N VAL A 445 4.05 6.79 -15.11
CA VAL A 445 5.31 6.81 -15.85
C VAL A 445 6.06 8.11 -15.58
N PHE A 446 7.33 7.99 -15.20
CA PHE A 446 8.22 9.10 -14.92
C PHE A 446 9.35 9.11 -15.93
N LEU A 447 9.55 10.23 -16.62
CA LEU A 447 10.69 10.36 -17.54
C LEU A 447 11.96 10.63 -16.73
N THR A 448 13.05 9.96 -17.08
CA THR A 448 14.32 10.07 -16.35
C THR A 448 15.30 11.02 -17.01
N ASP A 449 15.13 11.28 -18.30
CA ASP A 449 15.97 12.21 -19.06
C ASP A 449 15.59 13.66 -18.75
N SER A 450 16.60 14.54 -18.67
CA SER A 450 16.41 15.97 -18.46
C SER A 450 17.35 16.75 -19.40
N PRO A 451 16.84 17.73 -20.16
CA PRO A 451 15.45 18.19 -20.22
C PRO A 451 14.51 17.18 -20.92
N SER A 452 13.22 17.24 -20.60
CA SER A 452 12.19 16.39 -21.22
C SER A 452 10.92 17.20 -21.51
N PRO A 453 10.29 17.02 -22.69
CA PRO A 453 9.03 17.69 -23.05
C PRO A 453 7.82 17.21 -22.21
N VAL A 454 7.93 16.07 -21.55
CA VAL A 454 6.90 15.53 -20.64
C VAL A 454 7.57 15.17 -19.32
N SER A 455 7.00 15.60 -18.20
CA SER A 455 7.51 15.29 -16.86
C SER A 455 7.10 13.88 -16.45
N CYS A 456 5.82 13.55 -16.58
CA CYS A 456 5.25 12.26 -16.21
C CYS A 456 3.88 12.03 -16.85
N LEU A 457 3.40 10.79 -16.80
CA LEU A 457 2.08 10.39 -17.28
C LEU A 457 1.39 9.50 -16.26
N ASP A 458 0.07 9.63 -16.14
CA ASP A 458 -0.79 8.71 -15.41
C ASP A 458 -1.80 8.12 -16.37
N VAL A 459 -1.84 6.79 -16.50
CA VAL A 459 -2.80 6.09 -17.36
C VAL A 459 -3.52 5.02 -16.56
N VAL A 460 -4.86 5.00 -16.63
CA VAL A 460 -5.67 3.97 -15.98
C VAL A 460 -6.04 2.90 -17.01
N PHE A 461 -5.58 1.68 -16.77
CA PHE A 461 -5.82 0.52 -17.62
C PHE A 461 -6.88 -0.42 -17.02
N SER A 462 -7.76 -0.96 -17.87
CA SER A 462 -8.73 -1.99 -17.52
C SER A 462 -8.10 -3.38 -17.55
N LYS A 463 -8.22 -4.14 -16.44
CA LYS A 463 -7.69 -5.52 -16.38
C LYS A 463 -8.43 -6.48 -17.31
N GLY A 464 -9.71 -6.21 -17.62
CA GLY A 464 -10.59 -7.11 -18.36
C GLY A 464 -10.73 -6.81 -19.85
N SER A 465 -10.62 -5.54 -20.27
CA SER A 465 -10.89 -5.12 -21.65
C SER A 465 -9.65 -4.71 -22.44
N SER A 466 -8.46 -4.70 -21.83
CA SER A 466 -7.22 -4.29 -22.49
C SER A 466 -7.29 -2.87 -23.08
N GLN A 467 -7.90 -1.94 -22.35
CA GLN A 467 -8.12 -0.54 -22.78
C GLN A 467 -7.56 0.43 -21.74
N ALA A 468 -7.13 1.61 -22.19
CA ALA A 468 -6.96 2.77 -21.32
C ALA A 468 -8.34 3.40 -21.13
N THR A 469 -8.79 3.54 -19.89
CA THR A 469 -10.10 4.12 -19.57
C THR A 469 -10.01 5.61 -19.27
N ASP A 470 -8.85 6.06 -18.79
CA ASP A 470 -8.58 7.45 -18.48
C ASP A 470 -7.07 7.70 -18.40
N GLY A 471 -6.66 8.96 -18.40
CA GLY A 471 -5.26 9.32 -18.24
C GLY A 471 -4.93 10.77 -18.55
N VAL A 472 -3.76 11.19 -18.09
CA VAL A 472 -3.21 12.54 -18.24
C VAL A 472 -1.71 12.48 -18.49
N LEU A 473 -1.21 13.43 -19.26
CA LEU A 473 0.21 13.74 -19.34
C LEU A 473 0.46 15.07 -18.63
N ILE A 474 1.61 15.20 -17.97
CA ILE A 474 2.02 16.40 -17.26
C ILE A 474 3.33 16.89 -17.88
N TYR A 475 3.38 18.16 -18.24
CA TYR A 475 4.47 18.76 -18.99
C TYR A 475 4.78 20.17 -18.50
N PRO A 476 6.04 20.64 -18.59
CA PRO A 476 6.38 22.02 -18.28
C PRO A 476 6.08 22.94 -19.47
N ASP A 477 5.66 24.18 -19.21
CA ASP A 477 5.67 25.26 -20.20
C ASP A 477 7.10 25.82 -20.40
N GLN A 478 7.23 26.81 -21.27
CA GLN A 478 8.52 27.50 -21.54
C GLN A 478 9.11 28.22 -20.32
N ARG A 479 8.30 28.46 -19.28
CA ARG A 479 8.71 29.09 -18.00
C ARG A 479 8.93 28.05 -16.90
N GLY A 480 8.68 26.76 -17.17
CA GLY A 480 8.78 25.66 -16.21
C GLY A 480 7.53 25.45 -15.34
N GLU A 481 6.44 26.17 -15.59
CA GLU A 481 5.16 25.94 -14.93
C GLU A 481 4.56 24.61 -15.41
N SER A 482 3.97 23.82 -14.49
CA SER A 482 3.43 22.50 -14.85
C SER A 482 2.00 22.60 -15.38
N TYR A 483 1.78 21.99 -16.54
CA TYR A 483 0.50 21.85 -17.22
C TYR A 483 0.10 20.39 -17.33
N THR A 484 -1.20 20.14 -17.43
CA THR A 484 -1.78 18.82 -17.63
C THR A 484 -2.67 18.79 -18.86
N ALA A 485 -2.54 17.74 -19.68
CA ALA A 485 -3.38 17.49 -20.84
C ALA A 485 -3.94 16.06 -20.78
N LYS A 486 -5.17 15.87 -21.27
CA LYS A 486 -5.80 14.56 -21.30
C LYS A 486 -5.03 13.61 -22.22
N PHE A 487 -4.67 12.43 -21.70
CA PHE A 487 -3.92 11.42 -22.41
C PHE A 487 -4.49 10.02 -22.14
N VAL A 488 -5.38 9.55 -23.02
CA VAL A 488 -5.99 8.22 -22.99
C VAL A 488 -5.49 7.45 -24.22
N PRO A 489 -4.34 6.75 -24.10
CA PRO A 489 -3.72 6.13 -25.26
C PRO A 489 -4.52 4.94 -25.77
N LEU A 490 -4.46 4.73 -27.08
CA LEU A 490 -4.98 3.54 -27.72
C LEU A 490 -3.83 2.55 -27.94
N ARG A 491 -4.14 1.27 -27.80
CA ARG A 491 -3.21 0.21 -28.18
C ARG A 491 -3.05 0.22 -29.69
N THR A 492 -1.81 0.36 -30.16
CA THR A 492 -1.46 0.39 -31.59
C THR A 492 -1.09 -0.97 -32.15
#